data_AF-A0A8J8BQ80-F1
#
_entry.id   AF-A0A8J8BQ80-F1
#
_cell.length_a   1.000
_cell.length_b   1.000
_cell.length_c   1.000
_cell.angle_alpha   90.00
_cell.angle_beta   90.00
_cell.angle_gamma   90.00
#
_symmetry.space_group_name_H-M   'P 1'
#
loop_
_entity.id
_entity.type
_entity.pdbx_description
1 polymer ?
#
loop_
_entity_poly.entity_id
_entity_poly.type
_entity_poly.pdbx_seq_one_letter_code
_entity_poly.pdbx_strand_id
1 'polypeptide(L)'
;RRISTKTTLPQLFEALLDALEEERYKKELVLATMDEPEERTILLDEDRIDVRESVRRLYEVIVDMWRDLEKVTFTGILIGPEPIAVCRTFLYVLFLVKDGKIRIWQEEFFGDIFVEPVIEGGEVSGT
;
A
#
# COMPACT_ATOMS: atom_id res chain seq x y z
N ARG A 1 22.21 -22.61 2.71
CA ARG A 1 23.08 -21.42 2.86
C ARG A 1 22.18 -20.20 2.72
N ARG A 2 21.78 -19.55 3.83
CA ARG A 2 20.94 -18.33 3.77
C ARG A 2 21.84 -17.18 3.31
N ILE A 3 21.53 -16.59 2.18
CA ILE A 3 22.25 -15.42 1.65
C ILE A 3 21.57 -14.21 2.29
N SER A 4 22.25 -13.54 3.23
CA SER A 4 21.76 -12.25 3.74
C SER A 4 22.15 -11.17 2.73
N THR A 5 21.34 -10.99 1.69
CA THR A 5 21.47 -9.82 0.83
C THR A 5 20.90 -8.65 1.62
N LYS A 6 21.78 -7.77 2.12
CA LYS A 6 21.38 -6.45 2.61
C LYS A 6 20.88 -5.68 1.39
N THR A 7 19.61 -5.80 1.06
CA THR A 7 19.00 -5.01 -0.03
C THR A 7 18.94 -3.57 0.44
N THR A 8 19.66 -2.70 -0.24
CA THR A 8 19.58 -1.26 0.03
C THR A 8 18.23 -0.74 -0.47
N LEU A 9 17.73 0.35 0.11
CA LEU A 9 16.47 0.97 -0.34
C LEU A 9 16.47 1.21 -1.86
N PRO A 10 17.55 1.71 -2.50
CA PRO A 10 17.64 1.80 -3.97
C PRO A 10 17.48 0.47 -4.69
N GLN A 11 18.11 -0.61 -4.21
CA GLN A 11 17.99 -1.94 -4.82
C GLN A 11 16.58 -2.52 -4.68
N LEU A 12 15.89 -2.21 -3.58
CA LEU A 12 14.48 -2.56 -3.41
C LEU A 12 13.60 -1.77 -4.38
N PHE A 13 13.87 -0.47 -4.55
CA PHE A 13 13.18 0.36 -5.54
C PHE A 13 13.41 -0.13 -6.97
N GLU A 14 14.64 -0.48 -7.34
CA GLU A 14 14.98 -1.06 -8.65
C GLU A 14 14.26 -2.39 -8.88
N ALA A 15 14.31 -3.32 -7.93
CA ALA A 15 13.61 -4.60 -8.06
C ALA A 15 12.08 -4.45 -8.14
N LEU A 16 11.52 -3.46 -7.45
CA LEU A 16 10.10 -3.12 -7.56
C LEU A 16 9.77 -2.47 -8.92
N LEU A 17 10.63 -1.62 -9.45
CA LEU A 17 10.49 -1.02 -10.78
C LEU A 17 10.58 -2.10 -11.87
N ASP A 18 11.54 -3.01 -11.77
CA ASP A 18 11.71 -4.13 -12.71
C ASP A 18 10.48 -5.04 -12.69
N ALA A 19 9.99 -5.42 -11.50
CA ALA A 19 8.79 -6.24 -11.36
C ALA A 19 7.54 -5.55 -11.93
N LEU A 20 7.43 -4.22 -11.74
CA LEU A 20 6.34 -3.41 -12.28
C LEU A 20 6.43 -3.29 -13.80
N GLU A 21 7.63 -3.13 -14.37
CA GLU A 21 7.86 -3.11 -15.82
C GLU A 21 7.55 -4.45 -16.47
N GLU A 22 7.91 -5.57 -15.84
CA GLU A 22 7.54 -6.90 -16.33
C GLU A 22 6.03 -7.13 -16.34
N GLU A 23 5.32 -6.66 -15.29
CA GLU A 23 3.86 -6.73 -15.22
C GLU A 23 3.22 -5.82 -16.28
N ARG A 24 3.72 -4.59 -16.44
CA ARG A 24 3.29 -3.66 -17.48
C ARG A 24 3.51 -4.22 -18.88
N TYR A 25 4.66 -4.82 -19.17
CA TYR A 25 4.95 -5.40 -20.47
C TYR A 25 4.00 -6.56 -20.78
N LYS A 26 3.67 -7.40 -19.79
CA LYS A 26 2.66 -8.45 -19.95
C LYS A 26 1.27 -7.87 -20.20
N LYS A 27 0.87 -6.83 -19.45
CA LYS A 27 -0.41 -6.13 -19.62
C LYS A 27 -0.48 -5.45 -21.00
N GLU A 28 0.60 -4.81 -21.43
CA GLU A 28 0.75 -4.17 -22.75
C GLU A 28 0.73 -5.20 -23.90
N LEU A 29 1.32 -6.38 -23.74
CA LEU A 29 1.21 -7.46 -24.74
C LEU A 29 -0.23 -7.92 -24.92
N VAL A 30 -0.96 -8.11 -23.81
CA VAL A 30 -2.38 -8.47 -23.83
C VAL A 30 -3.20 -7.35 -24.45
N LEU A 31 -2.93 -6.09 -24.10
CA LEU A 31 -3.60 -4.90 -24.65
C LEU A 31 -3.30 -4.68 -26.14
N ALA A 32 -2.09 -4.99 -26.59
CA ALA A 32 -1.69 -4.91 -27.99
C ALA A 32 -2.44 -5.94 -28.86
N THR A 33 -2.90 -7.05 -28.26
CA THR A 33 -3.77 -8.03 -28.90
C THR A 33 -5.26 -7.69 -28.82
N MET A 34 -5.65 -6.62 -28.12
CA MET A 34 -7.02 -6.11 -28.05
C MET A 34 -7.18 -4.95 -29.06
N ASP A 35 -8.16 -5.07 -29.95
CA ASP A 35 -8.27 -4.28 -31.19
C ASP A 35 -8.79 -2.83 -30.98
N GLU A 36 -9.31 -2.46 -29.80
CA GLU A 36 -10.03 -1.18 -29.64
C GLU A 36 -9.31 -0.13 -28.76
N PRO A 37 -9.15 1.11 -29.25
CA PRO A 37 -8.47 2.20 -28.52
C PRO A 37 -9.29 2.76 -27.34
N GLU A 38 -10.61 2.56 -27.33
CA GLU A 38 -11.49 2.96 -26.23
C GLU A 38 -11.25 2.12 -24.97
N GLU A 39 -11.06 0.80 -25.12
CA GLU A 39 -10.72 -0.11 -24.01
C GLU A 39 -9.37 0.24 -23.37
N ARG A 40 -8.37 0.65 -24.15
CA ARG A 40 -7.04 1.02 -23.65
C ARG A 40 -7.05 2.28 -22.77
N THR A 41 -7.90 3.24 -23.09
CA THR A 41 -8.02 4.49 -22.33
C THR A 41 -8.73 4.25 -20.99
N ILE A 42 -9.80 3.44 -21.02
CA ILE A 42 -10.56 3.04 -19.83
C ILE A 42 -9.66 2.34 -18.80
N LEU A 43 -8.81 1.41 -19.25
CA LEU A 43 -7.91 0.65 -18.37
C LEU A 43 -6.84 1.52 -17.66
N LEU A 44 -6.36 2.59 -18.31
CA LEU A 44 -5.37 3.50 -17.72
C LEU A 44 -5.99 4.46 -16.70
N ASP A 45 -7.24 4.89 -16.94
CA ASP A 45 -7.98 5.77 -16.03
C ASP A 45 -8.56 4.98 -14.83
N GLU A 46 -8.99 3.73 -15.02
CA GLU A 46 -9.35 2.80 -13.93
C GLU A 46 -8.19 2.64 -12.94
N ASP A 47 -6.96 2.48 -13.42
CA ASP A 47 -5.77 2.32 -12.57
C ASP A 47 -5.44 3.58 -11.73
N ARG A 48 -5.79 4.80 -12.18
CA ARG A 48 -5.51 6.06 -11.45
C ARG A 48 -6.62 6.47 -10.50
N ILE A 49 -7.88 6.21 -10.87
CA ILE A 49 -9.04 6.56 -10.05
C ILE A 49 -9.12 5.65 -8.81
N ASP A 50 -8.59 4.43 -8.88
CA ASP A 50 -8.62 3.48 -7.76
C ASP A 50 -7.61 3.82 -6.63
N VAL A 51 -6.37 4.24 -6.94
CA VAL A 51 -5.32 4.35 -5.91
C VAL A 51 -5.69 5.31 -4.77
N ARG A 52 -6.23 6.49 -5.07
CA ARG A 52 -6.60 7.46 -4.02
C ARG A 52 -7.75 6.95 -3.17
N GLU A 53 -8.74 6.31 -3.80
CA GLU A 53 -9.88 5.76 -3.07
C GLU A 53 -9.47 4.55 -2.24
N SER A 54 -8.63 3.67 -2.78
CA SER A 54 -8.04 2.54 -2.07
C SER A 54 -7.22 2.96 -0.85
N VAL A 55 -6.40 4.03 -0.97
CA VAL A 55 -5.68 4.62 0.17
C VAL A 55 -6.66 5.17 1.22
N ARG A 56 -7.74 5.85 0.80
CA ARG A 56 -8.77 6.36 1.71
C ARG A 56 -9.48 5.21 2.46
N ARG A 57 -9.93 4.18 1.74
CA ARG A 57 -10.60 3.00 2.31
C ARG A 57 -9.69 2.28 3.30
N LEU A 58 -8.41 2.13 3.01
CA LEU A 58 -7.45 1.53 3.94
C LEU A 58 -7.34 2.35 5.23
N TYR A 59 -7.32 3.68 5.13
CA TYR A 59 -7.32 4.54 6.32
C TYR A 59 -8.59 4.38 7.16
N GLU A 60 -9.76 4.31 6.54
CA GLU A 60 -11.04 4.06 7.22
C GLU A 60 -10.99 2.72 7.99
N VAL A 61 -10.49 1.65 7.35
CA VAL A 61 -10.29 0.34 7.99
C VAL A 61 -9.34 0.44 9.20
N ILE A 62 -8.22 1.14 9.07
CA ILE A 62 -7.27 1.33 10.17
C ILE A 62 -7.93 2.06 11.36
N VAL A 63 -8.69 3.12 11.09
CA VAL A 63 -9.38 3.91 12.12
C VAL A 63 -10.45 3.07 12.82
N ASP A 64 -11.26 2.33 12.08
CA ASP A 64 -12.31 1.50 12.66
C ASP A 64 -11.71 0.35 13.48
N MET A 65 -10.68 -0.33 12.98
CA MET A 65 -9.97 -1.36 13.76
C MET A 65 -9.34 -0.79 15.03
N TRP A 66 -8.78 0.43 14.99
CA TRP A 66 -8.18 1.07 16.16
C TRP A 66 -9.21 1.46 17.23
N ARG A 67 -10.47 1.72 16.85
CA ARG A 67 -11.54 1.99 17.83
C ARG A 67 -11.85 0.78 18.70
N ASP A 68 -11.77 -0.41 18.11
CA ASP A 68 -12.11 -1.67 18.78
C ASP A 68 -10.89 -2.36 19.40
N LEU A 69 -9.68 -2.07 18.88
CA LEU A 69 -8.43 -2.71 19.27
C LEU A 69 -7.41 -1.69 19.75
N GLU A 70 -6.75 -1.96 20.87
CA GLU A 70 -5.62 -1.15 21.34
C GLU A 70 -4.38 -1.21 20.40
N LYS A 71 -4.37 -2.15 19.44
CA LYS A 71 -3.23 -2.37 18.54
C LYS A 71 -3.67 -2.88 17.17
N VAL A 72 -3.31 -2.16 16.11
CA VAL A 72 -3.49 -2.60 14.71
C VAL A 72 -2.13 -3.06 14.15
N THR A 73 -2.12 -4.17 13.44
CA THR A 73 -0.92 -4.72 12.75
C THR A 73 -1.07 -4.63 11.25
N PHE A 74 0.04 -4.51 10.53
CA PHE A 74 0.08 -4.52 9.07
C PHE A 74 -0.59 -5.78 8.49
N THR A 75 -0.29 -6.95 9.06
CA THR A 75 -0.90 -8.23 8.66
C THR A 75 -2.41 -8.21 8.81
N GLY A 76 -2.94 -7.51 9.82
CA GLY A 76 -4.38 -7.38 10.06
C GLY A 76 -5.12 -6.48 9.06
N ILE A 77 -4.40 -5.63 8.33
CA ILE A 77 -4.99 -4.67 7.35
C ILE A 77 -4.68 -5.06 5.89
N LEU A 78 -4.17 -6.26 5.66
CA LEU A 78 -3.87 -6.76 4.31
C LEU A 78 -5.16 -6.85 3.48
N ILE A 79 -5.12 -6.28 2.28
CA ILE A 79 -6.24 -6.36 1.32
C ILE A 79 -6.35 -7.74 0.64
N GLY A 80 -5.31 -8.57 0.75
CA GLY A 80 -5.23 -9.91 0.19
C GLY A 80 -3.92 -10.61 0.56
N PRO A 81 -3.88 -11.96 0.53
CA PRO A 81 -2.70 -12.75 0.87
C PRO A 81 -1.66 -12.82 -0.26
N GLU A 82 -2.01 -12.44 -1.48
CA GLU A 82 -1.13 -12.52 -2.64
C GLU A 82 0.04 -11.53 -2.53
N PRO A 83 1.26 -11.86 -3.00
CA PRO A 83 2.41 -10.96 -2.91
C PRO A 83 2.14 -9.56 -3.47
N ILE A 84 1.40 -9.46 -4.58
CA ILE A 84 1.02 -8.18 -5.18
C ILE A 84 0.08 -7.37 -4.27
N ALA A 85 -0.86 -8.01 -3.58
CA ALA A 85 -1.78 -7.38 -2.63
C ALA A 85 -1.05 -6.93 -1.36
N VAL A 86 -0.09 -7.73 -0.89
CA VAL A 86 0.79 -7.36 0.23
C VAL A 86 1.63 -6.13 -0.11
N CYS A 87 2.31 -6.13 -1.27
CA CYS A 87 3.09 -4.98 -1.74
C CYS A 87 2.21 -3.73 -1.91
N ARG A 88 1.01 -3.89 -2.46
CA ARG A 88 0.05 -2.78 -2.65
C ARG A 88 -0.43 -2.20 -1.31
N THR A 89 -0.81 -3.04 -0.35
CA THR A 89 -1.17 -2.60 1.00
C THR A 89 -0.01 -1.85 1.64
N PHE A 90 1.20 -2.38 1.53
CA PHE A 90 2.39 -1.73 2.09
C PHE A 90 2.64 -0.35 1.46
N LEU A 91 2.51 -0.24 0.13
CA LEU A 91 2.62 1.04 -0.57
C LEU A 91 1.57 2.06 -0.08
N TYR A 92 0.33 1.63 0.13
CA TYR A 92 -0.72 2.51 0.68
C TYR A 92 -0.43 2.98 2.10
N VAL A 93 0.08 2.10 2.96
CA VAL A 93 0.56 2.46 4.31
C VAL A 93 1.65 3.51 4.22
N LEU A 94 2.63 3.37 3.31
CA LEU A 94 3.68 4.36 3.12
C LEU A 94 3.14 5.73 2.67
N PHE A 95 2.11 5.76 1.81
CA PHE A 95 1.43 7.01 1.46
C PHE A 95 0.76 7.67 2.68
N LEU A 96 0.06 6.88 3.51
CA LEU A 96 -0.59 7.40 4.71
C LEU A 96 0.41 7.92 5.75
N VAL A 97 1.58 7.28 5.88
CA VAL A 97 2.67 7.77 6.73
C VAL A 97 3.24 9.08 6.19
N LYS A 98 3.51 9.14 4.88
CA LYS A 98 4.01 10.34 4.20
C LYS A 98 3.05 11.53 4.39
N ASP A 99 1.75 11.27 4.31
CA ASP A 99 0.70 12.28 4.47
C ASP A 99 0.38 12.58 5.96
N GLY A 100 1.09 11.96 6.91
CA GLY A 100 0.93 12.20 8.35
C GLY A 100 -0.36 11.64 8.95
N LYS A 101 -1.08 10.79 8.22
CA LYS A 101 -2.37 10.21 8.65
C LYS A 101 -2.20 9.06 9.63
N ILE A 102 -1.09 8.34 9.56
CA ILE A 102 -0.78 7.21 10.46
C ILE A 102 0.69 7.26 10.89
N ARG A 103 1.00 6.58 11.99
CA ARG A 103 2.35 6.22 12.42
C ARG A 103 2.55 4.72 12.26
N ILE A 104 3.78 4.32 11.96
CA ILE A 104 4.20 2.92 11.93
C ILE A 104 5.48 2.72 12.73
N TRP A 105 5.62 1.55 13.34
CA TRP A 105 6.87 1.14 13.99
C TRP A 105 7.05 -0.38 13.89
N GLN A 106 8.30 -0.81 13.98
CA GLN A 106 8.72 -2.20 13.95
C GLN A 106 9.85 -2.38 14.96
N GLU A 107 9.76 -3.41 15.80
CA GLU A 107 10.72 -3.67 16.88
C GLU A 107 11.95 -4.45 16.39
N GLU A 108 11.76 -5.41 15.48
CA GLU A 108 12.82 -6.27 14.94
C GLU A 108 12.81 -6.27 13.40
N PHE A 109 13.96 -6.49 12.77
CA PHE A 109 14.02 -6.64 11.32
C PHE A 109 13.10 -7.77 10.84
N PHE A 110 12.19 -7.45 9.93
CA PHE A 110 11.15 -8.37 9.43
C PHE A 110 10.21 -8.89 10.52
N GLY A 111 10.13 -8.21 11.66
CA GLY A 111 9.11 -8.44 12.69
C GLY A 111 7.79 -7.77 12.34
N ASP A 112 6.84 -7.82 13.29
CA ASP A 112 5.54 -7.21 13.11
C ASP A 112 5.63 -5.69 12.92
N ILE A 113 4.87 -5.19 11.96
CA ILE A 113 4.70 -3.75 11.73
C ILE A 113 3.39 -3.35 12.38
N PHE A 114 3.47 -2.41 13.31
CA PHE A 114 2.32 -1.85 13.99
C PHE A 114 1.89 -0.55 13.33
N VAL A 115 0.59 -0.30 13.34
CA VAL A 115 -0.04 0.84 12.67
C VAL A 115 -0.94 1.56 13.66
N GLU A 116 -0.81 2.89 13.72
CA GLU A 116 -1.61 3.74 14.60
C GLU A 116 -2.11 4.96 13.83
N PRO A 117 -3.42 5.28 13.85
CA PRO A 117 -3.92 6.51 13.23
C PRO A 117 -3.51 7.75 14.01
N VAL A 118 -3.14 8.81 13.29
CA VAL A 118 -2.95 10.15 13.86
C VAL A 118 -4.29 10.85 13.90
N ILE A 119 -4.92 10.89 15.08
CA ILE A 119 -6.17 11.61 15.29
C ILE A 119 -5.79 13.07 15.56
N GLU A 120 -6.00 13.95 14.58
CA GLU A 120 -5.90 15.40 14.80
C GLU A 120 -6.98 15.80 15.79
N GLY A 121 -6.55 16.29 16.96
CA GLY A 121 -7.43 16.69 18.05
C GLY A 121 -8.41 17.77 17.59
N GLY A 122 -9.70 17.42 17.57
CA GLY A 122 -10.74 18.40 17.80
C GLY A 122 -10.50 19.01 19.18
N GLU A 123 -10.42 20.35 19.22
CA GLU A 123 -10.66 21.11 20.43
C GLU A 123 -12.00 20.64 21.04
N VAL A 124 -11.93 20.10 22.25
CA VAL A 124 -13.00 20.29 23.22
C VAL A 124 -12.41 21.13 24.34
N SER A 125 -12.58 22.44 24.15
CA SER A 125 -12.61 23.43 25.22
C SER A 125 -13.66 23.04 26.26
N GLY A 126 -13.34 23.16 27.55
CA GLY A 126 -14.36 23.29 28.59
C GLY A 126 -14.06 22.53 29.89
N THR A 127 -13.45 23.27 30.82
CA THR A 127 -13.61 23.26 32.29
C THR A 127 -13.76 21.92 33.03
#